data_AF-A0A240DXN5-F1
#
_entry.id   AF-A0A240DXN5-F1
#
_cell.length_a   1.000
_cell.length_b   1.000
_cell.length_c   1.000
_cell.angle_alpha   90.00
_cell.angle_beta   90.00
_cell.angle_gamma   90.00
#
_symmetry.space_group_name_H-M   'P 1'
#
loop_
_entity.id
_entity.type
_entity.pdbx_description
1 polymer ?
#
loop_
_entity_poly.entity_id
_entity_poly.type
_entity_poly.pdbx_seq_one_letter_code
_entity_poly.pdbx_strand_id
1 'polypeptide(L)' 'MAAGQNQRNRKNDSMVTKTGKARLGPLNLAQLTKMLETSTKPKDKNKLQRAIRKFTPAIAPVVA' A
#
# COMPACT_ATOMS: atom_id res chain seq x y z
N MET A 1 -12.43 -3.38 -10.02
CA MET A 1 -11.38 -4.42 -9.99
C MET A 1 -11.87 -5.57 -10.85
N ALA A 2 -11.15 -5.96 -11.91
CA ALA A 2 -11.62 -7.00 -12.83
C ALA A 2 -11.70 -8.36 -12.11
N ALA A 3 -12.89 -8.96 -12.07
CA ALA A 3 -13.13 -10.29 -11.54
C ALA A 3 -12.54 -11.33 -12.51
N GLY A 4 -11.59 -12.15 -12.06
CA GLY A 4 -10.97 -13.21 -12.87
C GLY A 4 -9.46 -13.43 -12.69
N GLN A 5 -8.76 -12.53 -11.99
CA GLN A 5 -7.28 -12.59 -11.88
C GLN A 5 -6.73 -13.65 -10.93
N ASN A 6 -7.57 -14.39 -10.20
CA ASN A 6 -7.16 -15.34 -9.17
C ASN A 6 -7.16 -16.78 -9.70
N GLN A 7 -6.56 -17.00 -10.88
CA GLN A 7 -6.42 -18.34 -11.45
C GLN A 7 -5.41 -19.13 -10.61
N ARG A 8 -5.93 -20.07 -9.81
CA ARG A 8 -5.17 -20.92 -8.87
C ARG A 8 -4.14 -21.83 -9.55
N ASN A 9 -4.15 -21.93 -10.88
CA ASN A 9 -3.29 -22.82 -11.67
C ASN A 9 -2.12 -22.09 -12.37
N ARG A 10 -1.89 -20.80 -12.09
CA ARG A 10 -0.75 -20.07 -12.67
C ARG A 10 0.55 -20.51 -12.00
N LYS A 11 1.59 -20.80 -12.79
CA LYS A 11 2.95 -21.06 -12.26
C LYS A 11 3.37 -19.89 -11.35
N ASN A 12 3.82 -20.20 -10.14
CA ASN A 12 4.13 -19.21 -9.12
C ASN A 12 5.40 -18.45 -9.51
N ASP A 13 5.26 -17.23 -10.00
CA ASP A 13 6.37 -16.32 -10.27
C ASP A 13 6.67 -15.52 -8.99
N SER A 14 7.90 -15.62 -8.49
CA SER A 14 8.36 -14.94 -7.27
C SER A 14 8.18 -13.41 -7.33
N MET A 15 8.17 -12.82 -8.53
CA MET A 15 8.02 -11.38 -8.74
C MET A 15 6.57 -10.92 -8.84
N VAL A 16 5.60 -11.82 -8.72
CA VAL A 16 4.19 -11.54 -8.96
C VAL A 16 3.33 -12.03 -7.79
N THR A 17 2.36 -11.22 -7.38
CA THR A 17 1.38 -11.59 -6.35
C THR A 17 0.31 -12.53 -6.92
N LYS A 18 -0.47 -13.17 -6.04
CA LYS A 18 -1.62 -14.02 -6.43
C LYS A 18 -2.64 -13.37 -7.38
N THR A 19 -2.66 -12.04 -7.46
CA THR A 19 -3.55 -11.28 -8.35
C THR A 19 -2.90 -10.91 -9.69
N GLY A 20 -1.67 -11.37 -9.97
CA GLY A 20 -0.95 -11.05 -11.20
C GLY A 20 -0.26 -9.69 -11.19
N LYS A 21 -0.36 -8.91 -10.10
CA LYS A 21 0.34 -7.63 -9.95
C LYS A 21 1.78 -7.86 -9.50
N ALA A 22 2.70 -7.03 -9.99
CA ALA A 22 4.08 -7.03 -9.52
C ALA A 22 4.12 -6.97 -7.99
N ARG A 23 4.98 -7.79 -7.40
CA ARG A 23 5.21 -7.82 -5.96
C ARG A 23 5.90 -6.51 -5.59
N LEU A 24 5.11 -5.53 -5.15
CA LEU A 24 5.64 -4.28 -4.67
C LEU A 24 6.53 -4.56 -3.45
N GLY A 25 7.72 -3.95 -3.45
CA GLY A 25 8.56 -3.82 -2.27
C GLY A 25 7.91 -2.90 -1.22
N PRO A 26 8.67 -2.39 -0.25
CA PRO A 26 8.13 -1.39 0.67
C PRO A 26 7.56 -0.19 -0.11
N LEU A 27 6.30 0.16 0.18
CA LEU A 27 5.62 1.28 -0.47
C LEU A 27 6.35 2.59 -0.14
N ASN A 28 6.55 3.43 -1.16
CA ASN A 28 7.12 4.75 -0.99
C ASN A 28 6.10 5.69 -0.31
N LEU A 29 6.59 6.72 0.39
CA LEU A 29 5.78 7.78 1.01
C LEU A 29 4.75 8.37 0.04
N ALA A 30 5.16 8.72 -1.19
CA ALA A 30 4.26 9.26 -2.19
C ALA A 30 3.12 8.31 -2.60
N GLN A 31 3.35 7.00 -2.49
CA GLN A 31 2.32 5.99 -2.74
C GLN A 31 1.40 5.85 -1.53
N LEU A 32 1.95 5.92 -0.31
CA LEU A 32 1.18 5.86 0.94
C LEU A 32 0.24 7.06 1.10
N THR A 33 0.68 8.27 0.76
CA THR A 33 -0.15 9.49 0.79
C THR A 33 -1.30 9.39 -0.21
N LYS A 34 -1.02 9.00 -1.45
CA LYS A 34 -2.06 8.77 -2.48
C LYS A 34 -3.07 7.69 -2.08
N MET A 35 -2.63 6.65 -1.38
CA MET A 35 -3.53 5.63 -0.83
C MET A 35 -4.35 6.15 0.35
N LEU A 36 -3.83 7.09 1.14
CA LEU A 36 -4.54 7.67 2.29
C LEU A 36 -5.72 8.53 1.82
N GLU A 37 -5.52 9.30 0.75
CA GLU A 37 -6.55 10.15 0.12
C GLU A 37 -7.68 9.31 -0.51
N THR A 38 -7.34 8.17 -1.12
CA THR A 38 -8.30 7.33 -1.84
C THR A 38 -8.98 6.26 -0.97
N SER A 39 -8.45 5.98 0.23
CA SER A 39 -9.01 4.95 1.10
C SER A 39 -10.26 5.45 1.83
N THR A 40 -11.35 4.70 1.73
CA THR A 40 -12.61 4.98 2.45
C THR A 40 -12.73 4.18 3.75
N LYS A 41 -11.87 3.17 3.96
CA LYS A 41 -11.94 2.27 5.11
C LYS A 41 -11.10 2.81 6.29
N PRO A 42 -11.68 3.03 7.48
CA PRO A 42 -10.96 3.58 8.62
C PRO A 42 -9.72 2.77 9.04
N LYS A 43 -9.83 1.43 8.99
CA LYS A 43 -8.71 0.53 9.33
C LYS A 43 -7.54 0.67 8.36
N ASP A 44 -7.83 0.91 7.09
CA ASP A 44 -6.79 1.08 6.07
C ASP A 44 -6.12 2.45 6.22
N LYS A 45 -6.89 3.51 6.51
CA LYS A 45 -6.34 4.83 6.86
C LYS A 45 -5.38 4.74 8.06
N ASN A 46 -5.77 4.05 9.14
CA ASN A 46 -4.91 3.90 10.32
C ASN A 46 -3.60 3.15 10.00
N LYS A 47 -3.65 2.11 9.17
CA LYS A 47 -2.46 1.38 8.73
C LYS A 47 -1.53 2.24 7.87
N LEU A 48 -2.10 3.03 6.97
CA LEU A 48 -1.36 3.94 6.10
C LEU A 48 -0.71 5.08 6.91
N GLN A 49 -1.43 5.70 7.83
CA GLN A 49 -0.89 6.70 8.75
C GLN A 49 0.26 6.14 9.60
N ARG A 50 0.11 4.92 10.13
CA ARG A 50 1.19 4.25 10.88
C ARG A 50 2.42 3.99 10.01
N ALA A 51 2.23 3.61 8.74
CA ALA A 51 3.33 3.41 7.82
C ALA A 51 4.06 4.73 7.52
N ILE A 52 3.31 5.82 7.25
CA ILE A 52 3.88 7.16 7.04
C ILE A 52 4.73 7.57 8.25
N ARG A 53 4.20 7.42 9.48
CA ARG A 53 4.92 7.73 10.72
C ARG A 53 6.22 6.94 10.90
N LYS A 54 6.33 5.72 10.37
CA LYS A 54 7.56 4.93 10.40
C LYS A 54 8.62 5.43 9.43
N PHE A 55 8.20 5.99 8.30
CA PHE A 55 9.09 6.60 7.32
C PHE A 55 9.51 8.02 7.72
N THR A 56 8.69 8.71 8.51
CA THR A 56 9.00 10.03 9.06
C THR A 56 9.33 9.92 10.55
N PRO A 57 10.55 9.49 10.94
CA PRO A 57 10.97 9.62 12.33
C PRO A 57 11.06 11.13 12.63
N ALA A 58 10.09 11.65 13.38
CA ALA A 58 10.08 12.99 13.96
C ALA A 58 10.29 14.17 12.97
N ILE A 59 9.24 14.53 12.22
CA ILE A 59 8.99 15.95 11.95
C ILE A 59 7.64 16.26 12.60
N ALA A 60 7.72 16.80 13.81
CA ALA A 60 6.60 17.39 14.52
C ALA A 60 6.00 18.53 13.67
N PRO A 61 4.70 18.83 13.79
CA PRO A 61 4.08 19.87 12.99
C PRO A 61 4.62 21.22 13.46
N VAL A 62 5.46 21.87 12.64
CA VAL A 62 5.66 23.32 12.74
C VAL A 62 4.41 23.92 12.10
N VAL A 63 3.43 24.23 12.95
CA VAL A 63 2.33 25.14 12.62
C VAL A 63 2.85 26.52 13.01
N ALA A 64 2.97 27.40 12.02
CA ALA A 64 3.07 28.85 12.18
C ALA A 64 1.81 29.46 11.57
#